data_AF-A6KAL3-F1
#
_entry.id   AF-A6KAL3-F1
#
_cell.length_a   1.000
_cell.length_b   1.000
_cell.length_c   1.000
_cell.angle_alpha   90.00
_cell.angle_beta   90.00
_cell.angle_gamma   90.00
#
_symmetry.space_group_name_H-M   'P 1'
#
loop_
_entity.id
_entity.type
_entity.pdbx_description
1 polymer ?
#
loop_
_entity_poly.entity_id
_entity_poly.type
_entity_poly.pdbx_seq_one_letter_code
_entity_poly.pdbx_strand_id
1 'polypeptide(L)'
;MTRDVASGQSVVLACSALKKMYRDILNRGGSDVPPRSDESAKEEPLAGGKFLVVHLCGSFELIYGRLLQRRGHFMPPELLQSQFSILEPPSAPENFIHISVDKGLPEIAAAVLEALK
;
A
#
# COMPACT_ATOMS: atom_id res chain seq x y z
N MET A 1 -1.18 17.40 -3.96
CA MET A 1 -0.77 16.04 -4.37
C MET A 1 -1.30 15.64 -5.76
N THR A 2 -1.88 16.56 -6.54
CA THR A 2 -2.59 16.23 -7.80
C THR A 2 -1.76 16.48 -9.07
N ARG A 3 -0.44 16.69 -8.96
CA ARG A 3 0.38 17.16 -10.10
C ARG A 3 1.25 16.10 -10.78
N ASP A 4 1.51 14.96 -10.15
CA ASP A 4 2.55 14.03 -10.64
C ASP A 4 2.01 12.80 -11.39
N VAL A 5 0.71 12.47 -11.28
CA VAL A 5 0.13 11.32 -11.99
C VAL A 5 -0.11 11.62 -13.49
N ALA A 6 -0.12 12.90 -13.87
CA ALA A 6 -0.39 13.35 -15.24
C ALA A 6 0.77 13.09 -16.24
N SER A 7 1.94 12.64 -15.78
CA SER A 7 3.15 12.43 -16.60
C SER A 7 3.46 10.95 -16.87
N GLY A 8 2.62 10.01 -16.43
CA GLY A 8 2.92 8.57 -16.51
C GLY A 8 3.96 8.11 -15.47
N GLN A 9 4.21 8.91 -14.42
CA GLN A 9 5.13 8.56 -13.35
C GLN A 9 4.47 7.66 -12.30
N SER A 10 5.22 6.65 -11.85
CA SER A 10 4.81 5.79 -10.74
C SER A 10 4.92 6.55 -9.41
N VAL A 11 3.92 6.40 -8.54
CA VAL A 11 3.87 7.07 -7.23
C VAL A 11 3.88 6.01 -6.13
N VAL A 12 4.68 6.23 -5.09
CA VAL A 12 4.69 5.41 -3.86
C VAL A 12 4.05 6.21 -2.73
N LEU A 13 3.06 5.60 -2.06
CA LEU A 13 2.35 6.21 -0.94
C LEU A 13 2.53 5.37 0.32
N ALA A 14 3.00 6.00 1.41
CA ALA A 14 2.95 5.38 2.73
C ALA A 14 1.54 5.58 3.33
N CYS A 15 0.78 4.49 3.43
CA CYS A 15 -0.57 4.47 3.99
C CYS A 15 -0.75 3.21 4.84
N SER A 16 -1.45 3.30 5.98
CA SER A 16 -1.74 2.13 6.82
C SER A 16 -2.76 1.20 6.17
N ALA A 17 -3.75 1.76 5.44
CA ALA A 17 -4.76 1.05 4.64
C ALA A 17 -5.24 -0.30 5.25
N LEU A 18 -5.52 -0.28 6.56
CA LEU A 18 -5.64 -1.49 7.37
C LEU A 18 -6.86 -2.35 7.00
N LYS A 19 -7.96 -1.69 6.61
CA LYS A 19 -9.19 -2.34 6.16
C LYS A 19 -9.22 -2.43 4.64
N LYS A 20 -9.81 -3.50 4.12
CA LYS A 20 -10.01 -3.71 2.68
C LYS A 20 -10.74 -2.54 2.01
N MET A 21 -11.75 -2.00 2.67
CA MET A 21 -12.51 -0.84 2.17
C MET A 21 -11.61 0.36 1.82
N TYR A 22 -10.54 0.62 2.60
CA TYR A 22 -9.63 1.72 2.30
C TYR A 22 -8.78 1.45 1.05
N ARG A 23 -8.38 0.18 0.83
CA ARG A 23 -7.64 -0.24 -0.36
C ARG A 23 -8.53 -0.18 -1.61
N ASP A 24 -9.80 -0.55 -1.47
CA ASP A 24 -10.78 -0.43 -2.55
C ASP A 24 -10.98 1.03 -2.99
N ILE A 25 -11.01 1.99 -2.05
CA ILE A 25 -11.09 3.43 -2.35
C ILE A 25 -9.85 3.90 -3.11
N LEU A 26 -8.65 3.50 -2.65
CA LEU A 26 -7.39 3.86 -3.29
C LEU A 26 -7.28 3.29 -4.71
N ASN A 27 -7.79 2.07 -4.92
CA ASN A 27 -7.80 1.43 -6.24
C ASN A 27 -8.77 2.13 -7.21
N ARG A 28 -9.91 2.62 -6.73
CA ARG A 28 -10.91 3.33 -7.57
C ARG A 28 -10.46 4.73 -7.97
N GLY A 29 -9.80 5.48 -7.06
CA GLY A 29 -9.40 6.87 -7.29
C GLY A 29 -8.38 7.09 -8.41
N GLY A 30 -7.77 6.02 -8.95
CA GLY A 30 -6.87 6.10 -10.12
C GLY A 30 -7.58 6.17 -11.47
N SER A 31 -8.92 6.03 -11.51
CA SER A 31 -9.69 5.89 -12.76
C SER A 31 -10.44 7.15 -13.20
N ASP A 32 -10.36 8.27 -12.46
CA ASP A 32 -11.05 9.53 -12.78
C ASP A 32 -10.27 10.43 -13.77
N VAL A 33 -9.31 9.88 -14.52
CA VAL A 33 -8.81 10.55 -15.73
C VAL A 33 -9.69 10.05 -16.88
N PRO A 34 -10.63 10.88 -17.39
CA PRO A 34 -11.46 10.45 -18.50
C PRO A 34 -10.55 10.09 -19.68
N PRO A 35 -10.73 8.93 -20.32
CA PRO A 35 -10.07 8.65 -21.59
C PRO A 35 -10.49 9.76 -22.54
N ARG A 36 -9.49 10.42 -23.17
CA ARG A 36 -9.78 11.33 -24.26
C ARG A 36 -10.57 10.54 -25.29
N SER A 37 -11.77 11.04 -25.54
CA SER A 37 -12.80 10.50 -26.39
C SER A 37 -12.27 10.00 -27.73
N ASP A 38 -12.26 8.67 -27.88
CA ASP A 38 -12.65 7.99 -29.11
C ASP A 38 -13.42 6.69 -28.79
N GLU A 39 -14.54 6.56 -29.47
CA GLU A 39 -15.60 5.58 -29.26
C GLU A 39 -15.18 4.16 -29.65
N SER A 40 -15.54 3.15 -28.83
CA SER A 40 -16.40 2.03 -29.24
C SER A 40 -16.26 0.82 -28.29
N ALA A 41 -17.40 0.52 -27.67
CA ALA A 41 -17.78 -0.71 -26.99
C ALA A 41 -16.90 -1.96 -27.18
N LYS A 42 -16.13 -2.30 -26.13
CA LYS A 42 -16.07 -3.65 -25.55
C LYS A 42 -15.94 -3.48 -24.03
N GLU A 43 -16.84 -4.10 -23.27
CA GLU A 43 -16.73 -4.27 -21.82
C GLU A 43 -15.57 -5.24 -21.52
N GLU A 44 -14.36 -4.78 -21.72
CA GLU A 44 -13.15 -5.31 -21.08
C GLU A 44 -12.90 -4.41 -19.87
N PRO A 45 -12.44 -4.92 -18.71
CA PRO A 45 -12.10 -4.06 -17.59
C PRO A 45 -11.06 -3.07 -18.10
N LEU A 46 -11.47 -1.81 -18.33
CA LEU A 46 -10.58 -0.74 -18.76
C LEU A 46 -9.42 -0.79 -17.79
N ALA A 47 -8.21 -0.95 -18.33
CA ALA A 47 -6.97 -1.12 -17.61
C ALA A 47 -6.79 0.01 -16.59
N GLY A 48 -7.39 -0.17 -15.41
CA GLY A 48 -7.21 0.67 -14.25
C GLY A 48 -5.72 0.65 -13.93
N GLY A 49 -5.17 1.83 -13.61
CA GLY A 49 -3.76 1.96 -13.28
C GLY A 49 -3.31 0.83 -12.36
N LYS A 50 -2.14 0.24 -12.63
CA LYS A 50 -1.62 -0.89 -11.86
C LYS A 50 -1.44 -0.46 -10.40
N PHE A 51 -2.42 -0.79 -9.56
CA PHE A 51 -2.34 -0.59 -8.12
C PHE A 51 -1.70 -1.82 -7.48
N LEU A 52 -0.65 -1.61 -6.68
CA LEU A 52 0.07 -2.66 -5.97
C LEU A 52 0.14 -2.32 -4.49
N VAL A 53 -0.29 -3.24 -3.65
CA VAL A 53 -0.20 -3.11 -2.19
C VAL A 53 1.05 -3.80 -1.68
N VAL A 54 2.01 -3.03 -1.19
CA VAL A 54 3.16 -3.56 -0.46
C VAL A 54 2.80 -3.65 1.02
N HIS A 55 2.47 -4.85 1.49
CA HIS A 55 2.16 -5.09 2.89
C HIS A 55 3.42 -5.49 3.66
N LEU A 56 3.89 -4.57 4.49
CA LEU A 56 5.00 -4.79 5.40
C LEU A 56 4.51 -5.52 6.66
N CYS A 57 4.73 -6.83 6.73
CA CYS A 57 4.21 -7.68 7.80
C CYS A 57 5.29 -8.04 8.84
N GLY A 58 4.91 -8.15 10.10
CA GLY A 58 5.80 -8.54 11.19
C GLY A 58 5.03 -8.90 12.45
N SER A 59 5.67 -9.59 13.40
CA SER A 59 5.03 -9.90 14.67
C SER A 59 4.75 -8.64 15.48
N PHE A 60 3.76 -8.72 16.37
CA PHE A 60 3.43 -7.63 17.27
C PHE A 60 4.64 -7.26 18.13
N GLU A 61 5.36 -8.24 18.72
CA GLU A 61 6.49 -7.95 19.60
C GLU A 61 7.62 -7.22 18.87
N LEU A 62 7.90 -7.61 17.62
CA LEU A 62 8.94 -6.99 16.82
C LEU A 62 8.62 -5.53 16.50
N ILE A 63 7.37 -5.25 16.07
CA ILE A 63 6.94 -3.89 15.75
C ILE A 63 6.87 -3.03 17.01
N TYR A 64 6.35 -3.58 18.11
CA TYR A 64 6.28 -2.92 19.41
C TYR A 64 7.69 -2.57 19.94
N GLY A 65 8.63 -3.52 19.88
CA GLY A 65 10.02 -3.30 20.27
C GLY A 65 10.68 -2.18 19.45
N ARG A 66 10.44 -2.15 18.13
CA ARG A 66 10.94 -1.08 17.25
C ARG A 66 10.30 0.29 17.56
N LEU A 67 9.03 0.33 17.93
CA LEU A 67 8.35 1.56 18.33
C LEU A 67 8.95 2.13 19.62
N LEU A 68 9.21 1.29 20.63
CA LEU A 68 9.81 1.73 21.91
C LEU A 68 11.22 2.32 21.76
N GLN A 69 11.99 1.84 20.79
CA GLN A 69 13.34 2.35 20.54
C GLN A 69 13.34 3.69 19.77
N ARG A 70 12.21 4.11 19.17
CA ARG A 70 12.12 5.38 18.45
C ARG A 70 12.05 6.54 19.44
N ARG A 71 12.97 7.50 19.31
CA ARG A 71 12.93 8.77 20.05
C ARG A 71 12.09 9.77 19.26
N GLY A 72 10.93 10.15 19.78
CA GLY A 72 10.06 11.19 19.21
C GLY A 72 8.58 11.01 19.56
N HIS A 73 7.76 12.05 19.31
CA HIS A 73 6.31 12.07 19.56
C HIS A 73 5.51 11.29 18.50
N PHE A 74 5.94 10.09 18.14
CA PHE A 74 5.24 9.29 17.14
C PHE A 74 4.34 8.26 17.80
N MET A 75 3.08 8.22 17.34
CA MET A 75 1.99 7.28 17.62
C MET A 75 2.13 6.41 18.89
N PRO A 76 1.33 6.65 19.95
CA PRO A 76 1.42 5.91 21.21
C PRO A 76 1.42 4.38 20.99
N PRO A 77 2.29 3.61 21.68
CA PRO A 77 2.36 2.15 21.52
C PRO A 77 1.02 1.45 21.78
N GLU A 78 0.14 2.07 22.58
CA GLU A 78 -1.21 1.59 22.89
C GLU A 78 -2.10 1.52 21.63
N LEU A 79 -1.85 2.36 20.62
CA LEU A 79 -2.57 2.32 19.35
C LEU A 79 -2.17 1.12 18.49
N LEU A 80 -0.98 0.54 18.69
CA LEU A 80 -0.54 -0.61 17.91
C LEU A 80 -1.52 -1.79 18.04
N GLN A 81 -2.02 -2.02 19.25
CA GLN A 81 -2.98 -3.09 19.51
C GLN A 81 -4.29 -2.89 18.74
N SER A 82 -4.79 -1.65 18.69
CA SER A 82 -5.99 -1.31 17.90
C SER A 82 -5.75 -1.54 16.41
N GLN A 83 -4.58 -1.14 15.89
CA GLN A 83 -4.22 -1.30 14.48
C GLN A 83 -4.14 -2.78 14.08
N PHE A 84 -3.55 -3.64 14.90
CA PHE A 84 -3.53 -5.09 14.69
C PHE A 84 -4.92 -5.71 14.77
N SER A 85 -5.77 -5.23 15.68
CA SER A 85 -7.14 -5.73 15.85
C SER A 85 -8.04 -5.43 14.64
N ILE A 86 -7.81 -4.33 13.94
CA ILE A 86 -8.60 -3.93 12.75
C ILE A 86 -7.91 -4.28 11.43
N LEU A 87 -6.72 -4.89 11.48
CA LEU A 87 -5.95 -5.25 10.29
C LEU A 87 -6.67 -6.37 9.54
N GLU A 88 -7.02 -6.09 8.29
CA GLU A 88 -7.50 -7.07 7.32
C GLU A 88 -6.36 -7.27 6.29
N PRO A 89 -5.51 -8.31 6.44
CA PRO A 89 -4.38 -8.52 5.55
C PRO A 89 -4.82 -8.61 4.09
N PRO A 90 -4.09 -7.98 3.14
CA PRO A 90 -4.44 -8.09 1.74
C PRO A 90 -4.32 -9.55 1.27
N SER A 91 -5.31 -9.96 0.48
CA SER A 91 -5.44 -11.32 -0.03
C SER A 91 -6.04 -11.30 -1.43
N ALA A 92 -5.90 -12.41 -2.17
CA ALA A 92 -6.43 -12.50 -3.52
C ALA A 92 -7.96 -12.24 -3.50
N PRO A 93 -8.51 -11.48 -4.47
CA PRO A 93 -7.94 -11.10 -5.76
C PRO A 93 -7.19 -9.76 -5.79
N GLU A 94 -6.91 -9.13 -4.64
CA GLU A 94 -6.12 -7.89 -4.60
C GLU A 94 -4.69 -8.16 -5.15
N ASN A 95 -4.08 -7.17 -5.80
CA ASN A 95 -2.67 -7.27 -6.19
C ASN A 95 -1.79 -6.79 -5.03
N PHE A 96 -1.13 -7.72 -4.33
CA PHE A 96 -0.35 -7.42 -3.13
C PHE A 96 0.95 -8.24 -3.05
N ILE A 97 1.89 -7.73 -2.26
CA ILE A 97 3.16 -8.39 -1.93
C ILE A 97 3.35 -8.30 -0.42
N HIS A 98 3.62 -9.44 0.22
CA HIS A 98 4.00 -9.49 1.64
C HIS A 98 5.51 -9.41 1.77
N ILE A 99 6.00 -8.46 2.54
CA ILE A 99 7.42 -8.33 2.86
C ILE A 99 7.58 -8.31 4.37
N SER A 100 8.33 -9.28 4.89
CA SER A 100 8.63 -9.35 6.31
C SER A 100 9.51 -8.18 6.74
N VAL A 101 9.10 -7.50 7.81
CA VAL A 101 9.89 -6.44 8.43
C VAL A 101 10.96 -6.98 9.37
N ASP A 102 11.08 -8.29 9.58
CA ASP A 102 12.10 -8.88 10.47
C ASP A 102 13.54 -8.58 10.02
N LYS A 103 13.68 -8.30 8.73
CA LYS A 103 14.94 -7.95 8.07
C LYS A 103 15.42 -6.53 8.37
N GLY A 104 16.68 -6.26 8.00
CA GLY A 104 17.23 -4.91 8.02
C GLY A 104 16.56 -3.99 6.98
N LEU A 105 16.55 -2.67 7.24
CA LEU A 105 16.02 -1.69 6.29
C LEU A 105 16.54 -1.82 4.84
N PRO A 106 17.86 -2.02 4.59
CA PRO A 106 18.35 -2.18 3.21
C PRO A 106 17.82 -3.45 2.53
N GLU A 107 17.63 -4.54 3.29
CA GLU A 107 17.10 -5.80 2.76
C GLU A 107 15.61 -5.70 2.43
N ILE A 108 14.84 -4.97 3.27
CA ILE A 108 13.43 -4.69 3.01
C ILE A 108 13.30 -3.86 1.73
N ALA A 109 14.11 -2.79 1.59
CA ALA A 109 14.09 -1.94 0.41
C ALA A 109 14.46 -2.72 -0.87
N ALA A 110 15.49 -3.57 -0.80
CA ALA A 110 15.86 -4.43 -1.92
C ALA A 110 14.73 -5.41 -2.29
N ALA A 111 14.06 -6.02 -1.30
CA ALA A 111 12.93 -6.91 -1.54
C ALA A 111 11.76 -6.20 -2.22
N VAL A 112 11.47 -4.95 -1.83
CA VAL A 112 10.45 -4.12 -2.51
C VAL A 112 10.84 -3.86 -3.96
N LEU A 113 12.09 -3.45 -4.21
CA LEU A 113 12.56 -3.13 -5.56
C LEU A 113 12.57 -4.34 -6.49
N GLU A 114 13.00 -5.52 -6.02
CA GLU A 114 12.94 -6.76 -6.82
C GLU A 114 11.51 -7.14 -7.17
N ALA A 115 10.56 -6.85 -6.29
CA ALA A 115 9.15 -7.20 -6.49
C ALA A 115 8.38 -6.19 -7.38
N LEU A 116 8.98 -5.02 -7.65
CA LEU A 116 8.45 -3.98 -8.52
C LEU A 116 8.96 -4.05 -9.97
N LYS A 117 9.96 -4.89 -10.25
CA LYS A 117 10.48 -5.16 -11.60
C LYS A 117 9.51 -6.01 -12.40
#